data_AF-Q1II91-F1
#
_entry.id   AF-Q1II91-F1
#
_cell.length_a   1.000
_cell.length_b   1.000
_cell.length_c   1.000
_cell.angle_alpha   90.00
_cell.angle_beta   90.00
_cell.angle_gamma   90.00
#
_symmetry.space_group_name_H-M   'P 1'
#
loop_
_entity.id
_entity.type
_entity.pdbx_description
1 polymer ?
#
loop_
_entity_poly.entity_id
_entity_poly.type
_entity_poly.pdbx_seq_one_letter_code
_entity_poly.pdbx_strand_id
1 'polypeptide(L)'
;MGRQKPDEPADTKSDNKSQAKLPGYCFLQASKSTSHAFASAVTALPGPLRQACFAMKRFLLIVFLLATVVLPTLAGSKKDSSSTLPHTYDATRDPAKDLAVAIAEAHATDRNILLDVGGTWCKWCGYLDKFFTDHADLRELRDKNFVVMYVNFGADNKNDKFLAQFPKLKGCPHLYVLTADGKLLKSQDTSDLEDGKSSYVPEKVRAFLTEYGREKQ
;
A
#
# COMPACT_ATOMS: atom_id res chain seq x y z
N MET A 1 40.50 -49.78 -28.13
CA MET A 1 40.74 -48.46 -28.75
C MET A 1 39.59 -47.57 -28.33
N GLY A 2 39.68 -46.54 -27.51
CA GLY A 2 40.75 -45.85 -26.83
C GLY A 2 40.23 -44.44 -26.51
N ARG A 3 40.38 -43.99 -25.24
CA ARG A 3 40.30 -42.60 -24.74
C ARG A 3 38.91 -41.92 -24.81
N GLN A 4 38.51 -41.01 -23.91
CA GLN A 4 39.17 -40.29 -22.81
C GLN A 4 38.09 -39.75 -21.85
N LYS A 5 38.37 -39.75 -20.56
CA LYS A 5 37.61 -39.10 -19.49
C LYS A 5 38.16 -37.67 -19.32
N PRO A 6 37.34 -36.62 -19.16
CA PRO A 6 37.84 -35.32 -18.72
C PRO A 6 37.69 -35.15 -17.20
N ASP A 7 38.84 -35.23 -16.55
CA ASP A 7 39.40 -34.35 -15.50
C ASP A 7 38.46 -33.43 -14.68
N GLU A 8 38.52 -33.69 -13.38
CA GLU A 8 38.20 -32.81 -12.24
C GLU A 8 39.36 -31.83 -12.00
N PRO A 9 39.08 -30.60 -11.53
CA PRO A 9 39.95 -30.06 -10.50
C PRO A 9 39.25 -29.32 -9.35
N ALA A 10 39.63 -29.74 -8.14
CA ALA A 10 40.20 -28.94 -7.04
C ALA A 10 39.37 -27.82 -6.37
N ASP A 11 38.95 -28.15 -5.15
CA ASP A 11 39.10 -27.38 -3.91
C ASP A 11 39.73 -25.98 -3.97
N THR A 12 38.99 -24.97 -3.50
CA THR A 12 39.57 -23.91 -2.66
C THR A 12 38.64 -23.55 -1.52
N LYS A 13 39.03 -23.99 -0.33
CA LYS A 13 38.57 -23.54 0.98
C LYS A 13 39.07 -22.10 1.22
N SER A 14 38.19 -21.18 1.60
CA SER A 14 38.60 -19.90 2.21
C SER A 14 37.81 -19.67 3.48
N ASP A 15 38.42 -20.12 4.57
CA ASP A 15 38.17 -19.63 5.91
C ASP A 15 38.78 -18.22 6.01
N ASN A 16 38.00 -17.19 6.38
CA ASN A 16 38.56 -16.19 7.29
C ASN A 16 37.50 -15.49 8.15
N LYS A 17 37.73 -15.67 9.44
CA LYS A 17 37.03 -15.16 10.61
C LYS A 17 37.76 -13.90 11.03
N SER A 18 37.10 -12.75 11.08
CA SER A 18 37.61 -11.63 11.87
C SER A 18 36.50 -11.03 12.71
N GLN A 19 36.54 -11.44 13.98
CA GLN A 19 35.85 -10.83 15.09
C GLN A 19 36.64 -9.58 15.49
N ALA A 20 36.01 -8.41 15.43
CA ALA A 20 36.46 -7.24 16.17
C ALA A 20 35.51 -7.03 17.36
N LYS A 21 36.07 -7.28 18.55
CA LYS A 21 35.52 -6.95 19.87
C LYS A 21 36.22 -5.69 20.37
N LEU A 22 35.55 -4.97 21.29
CA LEU A 22 36.02 -4.02 22.33
C LEU A 22 35.21 -2.69 22.30
N PRO A 23 35.19 -1.88 23.38
CA PRO A 23 34.48 -2.14 24.64
C PRO A 23 33.70 -0.89 25.17
N GLY A 24 32.88 -1.10 26.21
CA GLY A 24 32.86 -0.17 27.35
C GLY A 24 32.01 1.12 27.29
N TYR A 25 30.81 1.05 27.89
CA TYR A 25 30.21 2.00 28.84
C TYR A 25 30.39 3.52 28.65
N CYS A 26 29.26 4.25 28.52
CA CYS A 26 28.99 5.34 29.45
C CYS A 26 27.49 5.55 29.65
N PHE A 27 27.11 5.54 30.92
CA PHE A 27 25.78 5.69 31.48
C PHE A 27 25.54 7.18 31.68
N LEU A 28 24.59 7.80 30.96
CA LEU A 28 24.04 9.09 31.39
C LEU A 28 22.54 9.11 31.13
N GLN A 29 21.80 8.82 32.20
CA GLN A 29 20.41 9.22 32.34
C GLN A 29 20.37 10.75 32.38
N ALA A 30 19.81 11.36 31.34
CA ALA A 30 19.40 12.76 31.38
C ALA A 30 18.00 12.86 31.98
N SER A 31 17.89 13.82 32.90
CA SER A 31 16.84 14.13 33.84
C SER A 31 15.42 14.29 33.27
N LYS A 32 14.45 13.83 34.06
CA LYS A 32 13.06 14.30 34.04
C LYS A 32 13.03 15.79 34.40
N SER A 33 12.67 16.64 33.44
CA SER A 33 12.46 18.08 33.66
C SER A 33 11.01 18.37 34.05
N THR A 34 10.80 18.44 35.36
CA THR A 34 9.91 19.37 36.08
C THR A 34 8.92 20.20 35.27
N SER A 35 7.67 19.72 35.16
CA SER A 35 6.48 20.51 34.79
C SER A 35 5.50 20.60 35.96
N HIS A 36 5.94 21.05 37.14
CA HIS A 36 5.07 21.29 38.29
C HIS A 36 5.59 22.47 39.13
N ALA A 37 5.59 23.69 38.56
CA ALA A 37 5.96 24.89 39.31
C ALA A 37 5.16 26.13 38.90
N PHE A 38 3.86 25.98 38.60
CA PHE A 38 2.98 27.11 38.29
C PHE A 38 1.82 27.31 39.27
N ALA A 39 1.75 26.55 40.37
CA ALA A 39 0.58 26.53 41.25
C ALA A 39 0.68 27.36 42.55
N SER A 40 1.83 27.96 42.89
CA SER A 40 2.04 28.54 44.23
C SER A 40 2.20 30.06 44.34
N ALA A 41 2.03 30.85 43.27
CA ALA A 41 2.30 32.30 43.31
C ALA A 41 1.07 33.21 43.48
N VAL A 42 -0.14 32.69 43.75
CA VAL A 42 -1.39 33.49 43.80
C VAL A 42 -1.85 33.84 45.23
N THR A 43 -1.17 33.34 46.27
CA THR A 43 -1.60 33.52 47.67
C THR A 43 -1.03 34.75 48.37
N ALA A 44 -0.11 35.51 47.77
CA ALA A 44 0.62 36.58 48.46
C ALA A 44 0.26 38.01 48.03
N LEU A 45 -1.04 38.37 48.00
CA LEU A 45 -1.49 39.75 47.71
C LEU A 45 -2.50 40.26 48.76
N PRO A 46 -2.36 41.51 49.25
CA PRO A 46 -3.22 42.11 50.28
C PRO A 46 -4.65 42.46 49.78
N GLY A 47 -5.58 42.50 50.74
CA GLY A 47 -7.02 42.26 50.60
C GLY A 47 -7.88 43.12 49.65
N PRO A 48 -7.71 44.45 49.50
CA PRO A 48 -8.73 45.25 48.80
C PRO A 48 -8.69 45.13 47.27
N LEU A 49 -7.63 44.53 46.69
CA LEU A 49 -7.54 44.28 45.24
C LEU A 49 -8.04 42.88 44.82
N ARG A 50 -8.40 42.00 45.77
CA ARG A 50 -9.01 40.69 45.45
C ARG A 50 -10.45 40.82 44.95
N GLN A 51 -11.15 41.90 45.32
CA GLN A 51 -12.59 42.02 45.09
C GLN A 51 -12.95 42.44 43.66
N ALA A 52 -12.03 43.11 42.95
CA ALA A 52 -12.21 43.46 41.53
C ALA A 52 -11.94 42.28 40.56
N CYS A 53 -11.17 41.28 40.98
CA CYS A 53 -10.75 40.19 40.11
C CYS A 53 -11.83 39.09 39.95
N PHE A 54 -12.71 38.92 40.94
CA PHE A 54 -13.83 37.96 40.86
C PHE A 54 -14.95 38.41 39.91
N ALA A 55 -15.13 39.72 39.70
CA ALA A 55 -16.13 40.25 38.78
C ALA A 55 -15.74 40.05 37.31
N MET A 56 -14.44 40.16 36.97
CA MET A 56 -13.96 39.99 35.60
C MET A 56 -13.93 38.51 35.14
N LYS A 57 -13.80 37.58 36.09
CA LYS A 57 -13.76 36.12 35.80
C LYS A 57 -15.14 35.50 35.55
N ARG A 58 -16.20 36.11 36.10
CA ARG A 58 -17.60 35.73 35.80
C ARG A 58 -18.09 36.33 34.47
N PHE A 59 -17.58 37.50 34.10
CA PHE A 59 -17.91 38.14 32.81
C PHE A 59 -17.25 37.41 31.62
N LEU A 60 -16.03 36.88 31.79
CA LEU A 60 -15.35 36.04 30.80
C LEU A 60 -16.01 34.67 30.58
N LEU A 61 -16.72 34.12 31.58
CA LEU A 61 -17.47 32.87 31.41
C LEU A 61 -18.82 33.06 30.69
N ILE A 62 -19.45 34.24 30.82
CA ILE A 62 -20.75 34.52 30.19
C ILE A 62 -20.60 34.87 28.70
N VAL A 63 -19.51 35.52 28.30
CA VAL A 63 -19.18 35.73 26.87
C VAL A 63 -18.80 34.42 26.18
N PHE A 64 -18.16 33.48 26.90
CA PHE A 64 -17.87 32.14 26.37
C PHE A 64 -19.12 31.24 26.29
N LEU A 65 -20.15 31.50 27.10
CA LEU A 65 -21.44 30.76 27.07
C LEU A 65 -22.42 31.28 25.99
N LEU A 66 -22.27 32.53 25.54
CA LEU A 66 -23.10 33.14 24.47
C LEU A 66 -22.50 32.96 23.06
N ALA A 67 -21.22 32.59 22.94
CA ALA A 67 -20.57 32.34 21.65
C ALA A 67 -20.76 30.90 21.11
N THR A 68 -21.51 30.04 21.80
CA THR A 68 -21.72 28.62 21.44
C THR A 68 -23.00 28.35 20.63
N VAL A 69 -23.80 29.37 20.29
CA VAL A 69 -25.11 29.21 19.62
C VAL A 69 -25.07 29.66 18.14
N VAL A 70 -24.01 29.31 17.42
CA VAL A 70 -24.05 29.30 15.94
C VAL A 70 -23.29 28.07 15.47
N LEU A 71 -23.93 26.90 15.54
CA LEU A 71 -23.48 25.74 14.79
C LEU A 71 -23.75 26.02 13.30
N PRO A 72 -22.73 26.07 12.43
CA PRO A 72 -22.97 25.91 11.01
C PRO A 72 -23.43 24.47 10.81
N THR A 73 -24.65 24.30 10.32
CA THR A 73 -25.12 23.04 9.74
C THR A 73 -24.21 22.69 8.57
N LEU A 74 -23.16 21.91 8.84
CA LEU A 74 -22.36 21.28 7.81
C LEU A 74 -23.29 20.33 7.05
N ALA A 75 -23.67 20.78 5.85
CA ALA A 75 -24.36 20.00 4.85
C ALA A 75 -23.65 18.65 4.70
N GLY A 76 -24.43 17.57 4.77
CA GLY A 76 -23.92 16.21 4.63
C GLY A 76 -23.14 16.07 3.33
N SER A 77 -21.84 15.80 3.46
CA SER A 77 -21.08 15.18 2.39
C SER A 77 -21.77 13.86 2.08
N LYS A 78 -22.39 13.76 0.90
CA LYS A 78 -22.68 12.46 0.30
C LYS A 78 -21.33 11.75 0.19
N LYS A 79 -21.07 10.80 1.09
CA LYS A 79 -20.06 9.78 0.85
C LYS A 79 -20.58 8.99 -0.33
N ASP A 80 -20.13 9.33 -1.53
CA ASP A 80 -20.34 8.49 -2.68
C ASP A 80 -19.73 7.12 -2.36
N SER A 81 -20.61 6.14 -2.20
CA SER A 81 -20.28 4.74 -1.94
C SER A 81 -19.57 4.18 -3.17
N SER A 82 -18.24 4.27 -3.21
CA SER A 82 -17.35 3.40 -4.00
C SER A 82 -15.88 3.76 -3.73
N SER A 83 -15.48 3.90 -2.46
CA SER A 83 -14.06 4.06 -2.10
C SER A 83 -13.28 2.73 -2.19
N THR A 84 -13.91 1.65 -2.64
CA THR A 84 -13.34 0.30 -2.66
C THR A 84 -13.24 -0.17 -4.09
N LEU A 85 -12.06 -0.67 -4.46
CA LEU A 85 -11.83 -1.30 -5.75
C LEU A 85 -12.68 -2.57 -5.88
N PRO A 86 -13.26 -2.84 -7.05
CA PRO A 86 -14.02 -4.07 -7.26
C PRO A 86 -13.06 -5.27 -7.24
N HIS A 87 -13.56 -6.43 -6.82
CA HIS A 87 -12.85 -7.69 -6.94
C HIS A 87 -13.21 -8.45 -8.24
N THR A 88 -13.69 -7.74 -9.26
CA THR A 88 -14.11 -8.32 -10.55
C THR A 88 -14.09 -7.26 -11.66
N TYR A 89 -14.23 -7.68 -12.91
CA TYR A 89 -14.34 -6.77 -14.07
C TYR A 89 -15.75 -6.16 -14.14
N ASP A 90 -15.81 -4.84 -14.24
CA ASP A 90 -17.06 -4.07 -14.36
C ASP A 90 -16.90 -3.00 -15.45
N ALA A 91 -17.69 -3.13 -16.52
CA ALA A 91 -17.66 -2.24 -17.68
C ALA A 91 -18.20 -0.83 -17.40
N THR A 92 -18.95 -0.65 -16.30
CA THR A 92 -19.58 0.63 -15.93
C THR A 92 -18.66 1.55 -15.14
N ARG A 93 -17.52 1.03 -14.68
CA ARG A 93 -16.57 1.79 -13.86
C ARG A 93 -15.67 2.68 -14.70
N ASP A 94 -15.22 3.75 -14.07
CA ASP A 94 -14.22 4.66 -14.63
C ASP A 94 -12.83 4.22 -14.14
N PRO A 95 -12.00 3.58 -14.99
CA PRO A 95 -10.70 3.08 -14.58
C PRO A 95 -9.74 4.20 -14.17
N ALA A 96 -9.94 5.46 -14.60
CA ALA A 96 -9.10 6.56 -14.14
C ALA A 96 -9.39 6.91 -12.67
N LYS A 97 -10.65 6.84 -12.25
CA LYS A 97 -11.03 7.03 -10.83
C LYS A 97 -10.56 5.86 -9.98
N ASP A 98 -10.69 4.64 -10.48
CA ASP A 98 -10.21 3.45 -9.79
C ASP A 98 -8.69 3.48 -9.63
N LEU A 99 -7.95 3.94 -10.64
CA LEU A 99 -6.50 4.11 -10.53
C LEU A 99 -6.13 5.14 -9.46
N ALA A 100 -6.88 6.23 -9.32
CA ALA A 100 -6.65 7.21 -8.25
C ALA A 100 -6.88 6.61 -6.85
N VAL A 101 -7.90 5.76 -6.69
CA VAL A 101 -8.14 5.00 -5.44
C VAL A 101 -7.00 4.02 -5.19
N ALA A 102 -6.58 3.28 -6.21
CA ALA A 102 -5.50 2.30 -6.13
C ALA A 102 -4.16 2.95 -5.74
N ILE A 103 -3.84 4.12 -6.30
CA ILE A 103 -2.67 4.93 -5.93
C ILE A 103 -2.73 5.32 -4.46
N ALA A 104 -3.87 5.86 -3.99
CA ALA A 104 -4.02 6.24 -2.60
C ALA A 104 -3.83 5.04 -1.64
N GLU A 105 -4.42 3.89 -1.96
CA GLU A 105 -4.26 2.66 -1.18
C GLU A 105 -2.81 2.15 -1.23
N ALA A 106 -2.18 2.15 -2.40
CA ALA A 106 -0.81 1.67 -2.61
C ALA A 106 0.20 2.50 -1.81
N HIS A 107 0.02 3.82 -1.74
CA HIS A 107 0.80 4.68 -0.85
C HIS A 107 0.56 4.38 0.63
N ALA A 108 -0.70 4.21 1.03
CA ALA A 108 -1.05 3.96 2.43
C ALA A 108 -0.56 2.59 2.93
N THR A 109 -0.38 1.63 2.02
CA THR A 109 -0.04 0.24 2.36
C THR A 109 1.35 -0.17 1.90
N ASP A 110 2.14 0.75 1.34
CA ASP A 110 3.47 0.49 0.78
C ASP A 110 3.51 -0.68 -0.22
N ARG A 111 2.53 -0.71 -1.12
CA ARG A 111 2.38 -1.75 -2.15
C ARG A 111 2.55 -1.17 -3.55
N ASN A 112 2.85 -2.02 -4.52
CA ASN A 112 2.71 -1.68 -5.94
C ASN A 112 1.25 -1.88 -6.36
N ILE A 113 0.90 -1.50 -7.59
CA ILE A 113 -0.45 -1.73 -8.13
C ILE A 113 -0.35 -2.81 -9.19
N LEU A 114 -1.22 -3.82 -9.11
CA LEU A 114 -1.38 -4.86 -10.12
C LEU A 114 -2.68 -4.60 -10.88
N LEU A 115 -2.57 -4.05 -12.09
CA LEU A 115 -3.70 -3.88 -13.01
C LEU A 115 -3.93 -5.20 -13.74
N ASP A 116 -5.08 -5.80 -13.50
CA ASP A 116 -5.55 -6.98 -14.23
C ASP A 116 -6.52 -6.52 -15.32
N VAL A 117 -6.08 -6.61 -16.59
CA VAL A 117 -6.88 -6.19 -17.74
C VAL A 117 -7.47 -7.41 -18.43
N GLY A 118 -8.79 -7.46 -18.46
CA GLY A 118 -9.53 -8.63 -18.95
C GLY A 118 -11.03 -8.38 -18.94
N GLY A 119 -11.84 -9.43 -18.86
CA GLY A 119 -13.30 -9.28 -18.82
C GLY A 119 -13.99 -10.59 -18.48
N THR A 120 -15.29 -10.52 -18.18
CA THR A 120 -16.10 -11.69 -17.81
C THR A 120 -16.21 -12.74 -18.92
N TRP A 121 -16.01 -12.34 -20.18
CA TRP A 121 -15.99 -13.21 -21.35
C TRP A 121 -14.69 -14.02 -21.48
N CYS A 122 -13.64 -13.67 -20.73
CA CYS A 122 -12.30 -14.21 -20.88
C CYS A 122 -12.09 -15.47 -20.03
N LYS A 123 -11.96 -16.63 -20.69
CA LYS A 123 -11.75 -17.93 -20.02
C LYS A 123 -10.46 -17.98 -19.20
N TRP A 124 -9.36 -17.44 -19.76
CA TRP A 124 -8.06 -17.41 -19.10
C TRP A 124 -8.02 -16.48 -17.88
N CYS A 125 -8.87 -15.46 -17.86
CA CYS A 125 -9.05 -14.57 -16.71
C CYS A 125 -9.71 -15.34 -15.57
N GLY A 126 -10.73 -16.16 -15.87
CA GLY A 126 -11.32 -17.10 -14.91
C GLY A 126 -10.32 -18.16 -14.43
N TYR A 127 -9.41 -18.63 -15.29
CA TYR A 127 -8.34 -19.53 -14.87
C TYR A 127 -7.33 -18.86 -13.93
N LEU A 128 -7.03 -17.56 -14.12
CA LEU A 128 -6.13 -16.83 -13.23
C LEU A 128 -6.75 -16.60 -11.84
N ASP A 129 -8.03 -16.23 -11.81
CA ASP A 129 -8.78 -16.10 -10.56
C ASP A 129 -8.86 -17.43 -9.80
N LYS A 130 -9.20 -18.52 -10.50
CA LYS A 130 -9.18 -19.87 -9.93
C LYS A 130 -7.78 -20.26 -9.44
N PHE A 131 -6.74 -19.94 -10.20
CA PHE A 131 -5.37 -20.22 -9.82
C PHE A 131 -5.01 -19.59 -8.47
N PHE A 132 -5.32 -18.31 -8.27
CA PHE A 132 -5.09 -17.64 -6.97
C PHE A 132 -6.01 -18.18 -5.86
N THR A 133 -7.22 -18.63 -6.20
CA THR A 133 -8.10 -19.30 -5.23
C THR A 133 -7.47 -20.61 -4.74
N ASP A 134 -6.95 -21.42 -5.65
CA ASP A 134 -6.36 -22.74 -5.37
C ASP A 134 -4.95 -22.66 -4.72
N HIS A 135 -4.24 -21.54 -4.87
CA HIS A 135 -2.88 -21.32 -4.33
C HIS A 135 -2.87 -20.18 -3.31
N ALA A 136 -3.30 -20.48 -2.08
CA ALA A 136 -3.46 -19.49 -1.02
C ALA A 136 -2.17 -18.72 -0.69
N ASP A 137 -1.02 -19.40 -0.71
CA ASP A 137 0.29 -18.80 -0.46
C ASP A 137 0.67 -17.77 -1.53
N LEU A 138 0.34 -18.03 -2.80
CA LEU A 138 0.58 -17.09 -3.90
C LEU A 138 -0.41 -15.93 -3.90
N ARG A 139 -1.66 -16.17 -3.50
CA ARG A 139 -2.65 -15.11 -3.28
C ARG A 139 -2.21 -14.18 -2.15
N GLU A 140 -1.77 -14.73 -1.03
CA GLU A 140 -1.22 -13.95 0.08
C GLU A 140 0.02 -13.16 -0.35
N LEU A 141 0.92 -13.78 -1.12
CA LEU A 141 2.08 -13.09 -1.67
C LEU A 141 1.68 -11.92 -2.59
N ARG A 142 0.64 -12.10 -3.41
CA ARG A 142 0.09 -11.03 -4.25
C ARG A 142 -0.50 -9.93 -3.38
N ASP A 143 -1.41 -10.26 -2.48
CA ASP A 143 -2.16 -9.26 -1.71
C ASP A 143 -1.25 -8.48 -0.74
N LYS A 144 -0.17 -9.12 -0.27
CA LYS A 144 0.89 -8.49 0.52
C LYS A 144 1.66 -7.43 -0.28
N ASN A 145 1.91 -7.68 -1.57
CA ASN A 145 2.79 -6.84 -2.39
C ASN A 145 2.05 -5.85 -3.30
N PHE A 146 0.77 -6.12 -3.59
CA PHE A 146 0.02 -5.41 -4.61
C PHE A 146 -1.37 -4.98 -4.12
N VAL A 147 -1.77 -3.79 -4.54
CA VAL A 147 -3.17 -3.38 -4.66
C VAL A 147 -3.67 -3.87 -6.01
N VAL A 148 -4.66 -4.75 -6.03
CA VAL A 148 -5.21 -5.31 -7.28
C VAL A 148 -6.32 -4.40 -7.80
N MET A 149 -6.24 -4.04 -9.08
CA MET A 149 -7.25 -3.24 -9.77
C MET A 149 -7.65 -3.92 -11.07
N TYR A 150 -8.92 -4.27 -11.22
CA TYR A 150 -9.45 -4.87 -12.44
C TYR A 150 -9.87 -3.78 -13.43
N VAL A 151 -9.54 -3.98 -14.72
CA VAL A 151 -9.95 -3.09 -15.81
C VAL A 151 -10.66 -3.91 -16.87
N ASN A 152 -11.92 -3.55 -17.14
CA ASN A 152 -12.68 -4.22 -18.19
C ASN A 152 -12.11 -3.90 -19.57
N PHE A 153 -11.93 -4.95 -20.37
CA PHE A 153 -11.62 -4.91 -21.79
C PHE A 153 -12.61 -5.86 -22.47
N GLY A 154 -13.78 -5.36 -22.86
CA GLY A 154 -14.86 -6.18 -23.40
C GLY A 154 -15.59 -5.52 -24.56
N ALA A 155 -16.52 -6.25 -25.19
CA ALA A 155 -17.35 -5.72 -26.27
C ALA A 155 -18.26 -4.57 -25.80
N ASP A 156 -18.62 -4.56 -24.52
CA ASP A 156 -19.41 -3.56 -23.82
C ASP A 156 -18.63 -2.27 -23.56
N ASN A 157 -17.37 -2.38 -23.10
CA ASN A 157 -16.47 -1.26 -22.90
C ASN A 157 -15.02 -1.77 -22.87
N LYS A 158 -14.20 -1.34 -23.83
CA LYS A 158 -12.77 -1.71 -23.88
C LYS A 158 -11.88 -0.83 -23.03
N ASN A 159 -12.38 0.30 -22.54
CA ASN A 159 -11.58 1.32 -21.86
C ASN A 159 -10.36 1.77 -22.71
N ASP A 160 -10.48 1.81 -24.05
CA ASP A 160 -9.38 2.09 -24.98
C ASP A 160 -8.63 3.39 -24.66
N LYS A 161 -9.35 4.46 -24.30
CA LYS A 161 -8.75 5.75 -23.93
C LYS A 161 -7.85 5.63 -22.70
N PHE A 162 -8.29 4.87 -21.69
CA PHE A 162 -7.49 4.64 -20.48
C PHE A 162 -6.31 3.71 -20.78
N LEU A 163 -6.51 2.65 -21.57
CA LEU A 163 -5.47 1.67 -21.86
C LEU A 163 -4.42 2.16 -22.85
N ALA A 164 -4.70 3.20 -23.64
CA ALA A 164 -3.76 3.81 -24.58
C ALA A 164 -2.48 4.37 -23.93
N GLN A 165 -2.47 4.57 -22.60
CA GLN A 165 -1.27 5.00 -21.87
C GLN A 165 -0.29 3.86 -21.57
N PHE A 166 -0.69 2.60 -21.78
CA PHE A 166 0.13 1.42 -21.55
C PHE A 166 0.59 0.78 -22.87
N PRO A 167 1.67 -0.02 -22.86
CA PRO A 167 2.05 -0.83 -24.01
C PRO A 167 0.88 -1.69 -24.48
N LYS A 168 0.80 -1.91 -25.80
CA LYS A 168 -0.29 -2.67 -26.42
C LYS A 168 -0.49 -4.04 -25.74
N LEU A 169 -1.73 -4.34 -25.42
CA LEU A 169 -2.18 -5.64 -24.93
C LEU A 169 -1.80 -6.73 -25.93
N LYS A 170 -1.21 -7.82 -25.43
CA LYS A 170 -0.87 -8.99 -26.25
C LYS A 170 -1.93 -10.10 -26.12
N GLY A 171 -2.62 -10.17 -24.99
CA GLY A 171 -3.69 -11.11 -24.71
C GLY A 171 -4.57 -10.64 -23.55
N CYS A 172 -5.53 -11.47 -23.13
CA CYS A 172 -6.27 -11.30 -21.88
C CYS A 172 -6.24 -12.63 -21.10
N PRO A 173 -5.96 -12.62 -19.79
CA PRO A 173 -5.64 -11.44 -18.99
C PRO A 173 -4.29 -10.84 -19.39
N HIS A 174 -4.11 -9.54 -19.17
CA HIS A 174 -2.81 -8.88 -19.29
C HIS A 174 -2.54 -8.14 -17.99
N LEU A 175 -1.35 -8.32 -17.44
CA LEU A 175 -1.00 -7.73 -16.15
C LEU A 175 -0.07 -6.53 -16.37
N TYR A 176 -0.45 -5.39 -15.81
CA TYR A 176 0.47 -4.26 -15.66
C TYR A 176 0.83 -4.08 -14.20
N VAL A 177 2.12 -4.01 -13.91
CA VAL A 177 2.59 -3.61 -12.58
C VAL A 177 2.95 -2.14 -12.62
N LEU A 178 2.36 -1.36 -11.73
CA LEU A 178 2.67 0.04 -11.53
C LEU A 178 3.32 0.25 -10.15
N THR A 179 4.16 1.28 -10.03
CA THR A 179 4.58 1.80 -8.73
C THR A 179 3.37 2.32 -7.95
N ALA A 180 3.55 2.59 -6.65
CA ALA A 180 2.53 3.29 -5.85
C ALA A 180 2.10 4.64 -6.47
N ASP A 181 3.00 5.33 -7.19
CA ASP A 181 2.70 6.58 -7.90
C ASP A 181 1.98 6.37 -9.26
N GLY A 182 1.65 5.14 -9.63
CA GLY A 182 1.01 4.80 -10.90
C GLY A 182 1.95 4.75 -12.11
N LYS A 183 3.28 4.71 -11.91
CA LYS A 183 4.25 4.58 -13.02
C LYS A 183 4.41 3.13 -13.43
N LEU A 184 4.41 2.85 -14.74
CA LEU A 184 4.60 1.49 -15.25
C LEU A 184 5.98 0.92 -14.90
N LEU A 185 6.00 -0.24 -14.26
CA LEU A 185 7.18 -1.07 -13.99
C LEU A 185 7.27 -2.24 -14.97
N LYS A 186 6.14 -2.92 -15.20
CA LYS A 186 6.09 -4.12 -16.03
C LYS A 186 4.79 -4.20 -16.80
N SER A 187 4.90 -4.56 -18.07
CA SER A 187 3.81 -5.06 -18.90
C SER A 187 4.03 -6.56 -19.12
N GLN A 188 3.17 -7.39 -18.55
CA GLN A 188 3.30 -8.84 -18.54
C GLN A 188 2.17 -9.49 -19.34
N ASP A 189 2.58 -10.19 -20.40
CA ASP A 189 1.72 -11.12 -21.13
C ASP A 189 1.57 -12.41 -20.31
N THR A 190 0.34 -12.83 -20.01
CA THR A 190 0.14 -13.96 -19.12
C THR A 190 0.46 -15.30 -19.76
N SER A 191 0.56 -15.37 -21.10
CA SER A 191 0.98 -16.59 -21.80
C SER A 191 2.33 -17.12 -21.33
N ASP A 192 3.22 -16.23 -20.90
CA ASP A 192 4.53 -16.59 -20.36
C ASP A 192 4.43 -17.36 -19.03
N LEU A 193 3.34 -17.15 -18.29
CA LEU A 193 3.07 -17.70 -16.95
C LEU A 193 2.20 -18.97 -16.99
N GLU A 194 1.52 -19.22 -18.11
CA GLU A 194 0.55 -20.31 -18.29
C GLU A 194 1.22 -21.70 -18.34
N ASP A 195 0.44 -22.73 -17.98
CA ASP A 195 0.83 -24.15 -18.07
C ASP A 195 0.54 -24.77 -19.46
N GLY A 196 -0.03 -23.98 -20.37
CA GLY A 196 -0.46 -24.40 -21.71
C GLY A 196 -1.74 -25.24 -21.74
N LYS A 197 -2.46 -25.36 -20.62
CA LYS A 197 -3.71 -26.14 -20.50
C LYS A 197 -4.86 -25.27 -20.02
N SER A 198 -4.99 -25.09 -18.71
CA SER A 198 -6.13 -24.42 -18.06
C SER A 198 -5.73 -23.85 -16.70
N SER A 199 -4.44 -23.56 -16.53
CA SER A 199 -3.88 -23.02 -15.29
C SER A 199 -2.56 -22.28 -15.56
N TYR A 200 -1.89 -21.90 -14.48
CA TYR A 200 -0.60 -21.22 -14.49
C TYR A 200 0.46 -22.08 -13.80
N VAL A 201 1.73 -21.84 -14.13
CA VAL A 201 2.87 -22.51 -13.49
C VAL A 201 3.19 -21.78 -12.17
N PRO A 202 3.04 -22.42 -11.00
CA PRO A 202 3.19 -21.75 -9.71
C PRO A 202 4.52 -21.03 -9.52
N GLU A 203 5.62 -21.65 -9.95
CA GLU A 203 6.94 -21.05 -9.81
C GLU A 203 7.14 -19.80 -10.67
N LYS A 204 6.53 -19.76 -11.87
CA LYS A 204 6.59 -18.57 -12.72
C LYS A 204 5.79 -17.42 -12.13
N VAL A 205 4.59 -17.72 -11.60
CA VAL A 205 3.75 -16.71 -10.94
C VAL A 205 4.43 -16.21 -9.67
N ARG A 206 5.02 -17.09 -8.87
CA ARG A 206 5.83 -16.71 -7.70
C ARG A 206 6.97 -15.78 -8.09
N ALA A 207 7.76 -16.17 -9.08
CA ALA A 207 8.89 -15.36 -9.55
C ALA A 207 8.43 -13.96 -10.00
N PHE A 208 7.35 -13.89 -10.78
CA PHE A 208 6.73 -12.62 -11.17
C PHE A 208 6.31 -11.76 -9.96
N LEU A 209 5.58 -12.33 -9.00
CA LEU A 209 5.11 -11.59 -7.83
C LEU A 209 6.24 -11.12 -6.93
N THR A 210 7.30 -11.93 -6.78
CA THR A 210 8.48 -11.56 -5.99
C THR A 210 9.34 -10.51 -6.69
N GLU A 211 9.57 -10.64 -8.00
CA GLU A 211 10.42 -9.70 -8.76
C GLU A 211 9.82 -8.29 -8.78
N TYR A 212 8.50 -8.19 -8.95
CA TYR A 212 7.80 -6.91 -9.06
C TYR A 212 7.07 -6.49 -7.78
N GLY A 213 7.19 -7.27 -6.71
CA GLY A 213 6.68 -6.92 -5.39
C GLY A 213 7.46 -5.75 -4.78
N ARG A 214 6.82 -5.00 -3.88
CA ARG A 214 7.50 -3.90 -3.15
C ARG A 214 8.43 -4.42 -2.07
N GLU A 215 8.04 -5.48 -1.38
CA GLU A 215 8.87 -6.07 -0.33
C GLU A 215 9.84 -7.07 -0.95
N LYS A 216 11.12 -6.69 -1.01
CA LYS A 216 12.18 -7.61 -1.39
C LYS A 216 12.48 -8.53 -0.20
N GLN A 217 12.33 -9.84 -0.41
CA GLN A 217 12.74 -10.89 0.54
C GLN A 217 14.26 -10.90 0.72
#